data_AF-A0A2G9TLF4-F1
#
_entry.id   AF-A0A2G9TLF4-F1
#
_cell.length_a   1.000
_cell.length_b   1.000
_cell.length_c   1.000
_cell.angle_alpha   90.00
_cell.angle_beta   90.00
_cell.angle_gamma   90.00
#
_symmetry.space_group_name_H-M   'P 1'
#
loop_
_entity.id
_entity.type
_entity.pdbx_description
1 polymer ?
#
loop_
_entity_poly.entity_id
_entity_poly.type
_entity_poly.pdbx_seq_one_letter_code
_entity_poly.pdbx_strand_id
1 'polypeptide(L)' 'EMSSAFQLDSVDAALKEALKSPVYDEVYRVLYGREHKELEIPKEALAIAKKNNFDLKAYEVLAKEEELRAPRK' A
#
# COMPACT_ATOMS: atom_id res chain seq x y z
N GLU A 1 4.11 3.12 37.11
CA GLU A 1 4.78 3.32 35.82
C GLU A 1 3.71 3.34 34.74
N MET A 2 3.62 4.41 33.94
CA MET A 2 2.68 4.47 32.82
C MET A 2 3.21 3.52 31.75
N SER A 3 2.58 2.36 31.59
CA SER A 3 2.81 1.49 30.45
C SER A 3 2.57 2.30 29.18
N SER A 4 3.64 2.60 28.43
CA SER A 4 3.49 3.02 27.05
C SER A 4 2.76 1.90 26.33
N ALA A 5 1.49 2.13 26.00
CA ALA A 5 0.74 1.21 25.17
C ALA A 5 1.41 1.18 23.80
N PHE A 6 1.81 -0.01 23.35
CA PHE A 6 2.33 -0.19 22.00
C PHE A 6 1.25 0.23 21.00
N GLN A 7 1.55 1.25 20.19
CA GLN A 7 0.68 1.72 19.13
C GLN A 7 1.29 1.35 17.78
N LEU A 8 0.57 0.50 17.04
CA LEU A 8 0.94 0.08 15.69
C LEU A 8 -0.01 0.75 14.70
N ASP A 9 0.50 1.66 13.88
CA ASP A 9 -0.32 2.37 12.90
C ASP A 9 -0.70 1.47 11.70
N SER A 10 0.28 0.80 11.09
CA SER A 10 0.04 -0.22 10.06
C SER A 10 1.22 -1.18 9.93
N VAL A 11 0.95 -2.38 9.42
CA VAL A 11 1.99 -3.37 9.09
C VAL A 11 2.99 -2.79 8.08
N ASP A 12 2.49 -2.11 7.05
CA ASP A 12 3.34 -1.50 6.02
C ASP A 12 4.26 -0.42 6.59
N ALA A 13 3.75 0.44 7.48
CA ALA A 13 4.57 1.47 8.13
C ALA A 13 5.65 0.84 9.01
N ALA A 14 5.30 -0.16 9.82
CA ALA A 14 6.26 -0.85 10.67
C ALA A 14 7.34 -1.58 9.87
N LEU A 15 6.98 -2.25 8.77
CA LEU A 15 7.95 -2.92 7.90
C LEU A 15 8.89 -1.93 7.22
N LYS A 16 8.38 -0.80 6.71
CA LYS A 16 9.20 0.25 6.09
C LYS A 16 10.15 0.94 7.08
N GLU A 17 9.72 1.10 8.33
CA GLU A 17 10.54 1.69 9.38
C GLU A 17 11.65 0.73 9.86
N ALA A 18 11.31 -0.55 10.05
CA ALA A 18 12.22 -1.53 10.64
C ALA A 18 13.22 -2.13 9.64
N LEU A 19 12.88 -2.19 8.35
CA LEU A 19 13.66 -2.89 7.33
C LEU A 19 14.15 -1.95 6.23
N LYS A 20 15.33 -2.22 5.69
CA LYS A 20 15.88 -1.53 4.51
C LYS A 20 16.03 -2.51 3.35
N SER A 21 16.02 -2.00 2.13
CA SER A 21 16.37 -2.81 0.94
C SER A 21 17.80 -3.37 1.05
N PRO A 22 18.05 -4.61 0.59
CA PRO A 22 17.15 -5.49 -0.16
C PRO A 22 16.23 -6.36 0.71
N VAL A 23 16.39 -6.34 2.04
CA VAL A 23 15.63 -7.22 2.96
C VAL A 23 14.15 -6.85 2.98
N TYR A 24 13.84 -5.55 3.01
CA TYR A 24 12.46 -5.07 2.93
C TYR A 24 11.76 -5.60 1.66
N ASP A 25 12.43 -5.52 0.50
CA ASP A 25 11.86 -5.93 -0.78
C ASP A 25 11.53 -7.42 -0.80
N GLU A 26 12.43 -8.25 -0.24
CA GLU A 26 12.22 -9.69 -0.17
C GLU A 26 11.11 -10.08 0.84
N VAL A 27 11.07 -9.44 2.01
CA VAL A 27 9.99 -9.65 2.98
C VAL A 27 8.64 -9.22 2.40
N TYR A 28 8.60 -8.05 1.78
CA TYR A 28 7.40 -7.56 1.10
C TYR A 28 6.96 -8.53 -0.01
N ARG A 29 7.90 -9.05 -0.79
CA ARG A 29 7.62 -10.04 -1.84
C ARG A 29 7.03 -11.34 -1.30
N VAL A 30 7.55 -11.83 -0.18
CA VAL A 30 7.05 -13.06 0.45
C VAL A 30 5.66 -12.87 1.04
N LEU A 31 5.40 -11.72 1.68
CA LEU A 31 4.13 -11.46 2.36
C LEU A 31 3.00 -11.06 1.38
N TYR A 32 3.30 -10.17 0.43
CA TYR A 32 2.29 -9.56 -0.44
C TYR A 32 2.35 -10.07 -1.88
N GLY A 33 3.37 -10.84 -2.25
CA GLY A 33 3.55 -11.35 -3.60
C GLY A 33 4.37 -10.39 -4.47
N ARG A 34 3.80 -9.94 -5.59
CA ARG A 34 4.49 -8.97 -6.45
C ARG A 34 4.21 -7.54 -5.98
N GLU A 35 5.13 -6.63 -6.24
CA GLU A 35 4.91 -5.21 -5.99
C GLU A 35 3.75 -4.69 -6.85
N HIS A 36 2.83 -3.97 -6.21
CA HIS A 36 1.72 -3.29 -6.87
C HIS A 36 2.03 -1.79 -6.94
N LYS A 37 1.99 -1.24 -8.14
CA LYS A 37 2.26 0.18 -8.37
C LYS A 37 1.20 1.05 -7.70
N GLU A 38 1.61 2.11 -7.01
CA GLU A 38 0.68 3.11 -6.48
C GLU A 38 -0.01 3.87 -7.64
N LEU A 39 -1.32 4.01 -7.55
CA LEU A 39 -2.13 4.80 -8.47
C LEU A 39 -2.19 6.24 -7.97
N GLU A 40 -2.06 7.19 -8.90
CA GLU A 40 -2.24 8.59 -8.59
C GLU A 40 -3.71 8.85 -8.20
N ILE A 41 -3.91 9.40 -7.01
CA ILE A 41 -5.23 9.71 -6.47
C ILE A 41 -5.53 11.20 -6.71
N PRO A 42 -6.70 11.55 -7.27
CA PRO A 42 -7.10 12.94 -7.44
C PRO A 42 -7.04 13.72 -6.12
N LYS A 43 -6.56 14.97 -6.18
CA LYS A 43 -6.36 15.82 -5.00
C LYS A 43 -7.67 16.05 -4.23
N GLU A 44 -8.78 16.12 -4.94
CA GLU A 44 -10.11 16.29 -4.37
C GLU A 44 -10.49 15.08 -3.50
N ALA A 45 -10.19 13.86 -3.94
CA ALA A 45 -10.45 12.65 -3.18
C ALA A 45 -9.57 12.57 -1.91
N LEU A 46 -8.29 12.95 -2.03
CA LEU A 46 -7.39 13.07 -0.87
C LEU A 46 -7.89 14.12 0.13
N ALA A 47 -8.42 15.25 -0.33
CA ALA A 47 -8.97 16.29 0.53
C ALA A 47 -10.23 15.80 1.28
N ILE A 48 -11.08 15.01 0.63
CA ILE A 48 -12.25 14.38 1.26
C ILE A 48 -11.80 13.38 2.34
N ALA A 49 -10.81 12.54 2.04
CA ALA A 49 -10.25 11.58 2.99
C ALA A 49 -9.71 12.28 4.24
N LYS A 50 -8.90 13.32 4.04
CA LYS A 50 -8.37 14.15 5.13
C LYS A 50 -9.47 14.84 5.94
N LYS A 51 -10.50 15.40 5.28
CA LYS A 51 -11.61 16.09 5.96
C LYS A 51 -12.43 15.14 6.84
N ASN A 52 -12.62 13.90 6.40
CA ASN A 52 -13.46 12.92 7.08
C ASN A 52 -12.65 11.92 7.93
N ASN A 53 -11.35 12.18 8.11
CA ASN A 53 -10.45 11.41 8.96
C ASN A 53 -10.39 9.90 8.62
N PHE A 54 -10.18 9.59 7.34
CA PHE A 54 -9.88 8.24 6.90
C PHE A 54 -8.68 8.23 5.93
N ASP A 55 -7.97 7.10 5.89
CA ASP A 55 -6.84 6.91 4.98
C ASP A 55 -7.32 6.50 3.59
N LEU A 56 -6.68 7.05 2.56
CA LEU A 56 -6.96 6.73 1.16
C LEU A 56 -5.64 6.38 0.46
N LYS A 57 -5.55 5.13 0.01
CA LYS A 57 -4.43 4.60 -0.79
C LYS A 57 -5.02 3.85 -1.99
N ALA A 58 -4.30 3.86 -3.11
CA ALA A 58 -4.75 3.22 -4.34
C ALA A 58 -3.56 2.50 -4.99
N TYR A 59 -3.80 1.27 -5.45
CA TYR A 59 -2.80 0.40 -6.05
C TYR A 59 -3.34 -0.26 -7.31
N GLU A 60 -2.48 -0.49 -8.28
CA GLU A 60 -2.82 -1.12 -9.54
C GLU A 60 -2.57 -2.63 -9.51
N VAL A 61 -3.59 -3.41 -9.89
CA VAL A 61 -3.50 -4.87 -10.02
C VAL A 61 -3.72 -5.23 -11.50
N LEU A 62 -2.62 -5.41 -12.23
CA LEU A 62 -2.68 -5.73 -13.66
C LEU A 62 -2.67 -7.23 -13.92
N ALA A 63 -3.56 -7.69 -14.79
CA ALA A 63 -3.41 -8.98 -15.44
C ALA A 63 -2.39 -8.87 -16.59
N LYS A 64 -1.87 -10.01 -17.03
CA LYS A 64 -1.13 -10.07 -18.30
C LYS A 64 -2.11 -9.73 -19.43
N GLU A 65 -1.66 -8.96 -20.42
CA GLU A 65 -2.43 -8.69 -21.62
C GLU A 65 -2.79 -10.00 -22.32
N GLU A 66 -4.08 -10.17 -22.63
CA GLU A 66 -4.58 -11.31 -23.40
C GLU A 66 -4.49 -11.00 -24.90
N GLU A 67 -4.08 -11.98 -25.72
CA GLU A 67 -3.91 -11.77 -27.17
C GLU A 67 -5.21 -11.42 -27.91
N LEU A 68 -6.34 -11.93 -27.42
CA LEU A 68 -7.63 -11.85 -28.13
C LEU A 68 -8.69 -11.03 -27.39
N ARG A 69 -8.41 -10.59 -26.16
CA ARG A 69 -9.40 -9.91 -25.31
C ARG A 69 -8.88 -8.58 -24.85
N ALA A 70 -9.73 -7.56 -25.01
CA ALA A 70 -9.50 -6.28 -24.38
C ALA A 70 -9.57 -6.43 -22.84
N PRO A 71 -8.79 -5.62 -22.09
CA PRO A 71 -8.86 -5.62 -20.64
C PRO A 71 -10.26 -5.23 -20.17
N ARG A 72 -10.74 -5.91 -19.13
CA ARG A 72 -11.97 -5.52 -18.42
C ARG A 72 -11.60 -4.48 -17.37
N LYS A 73 -11.90 -3.22 -17.66
CA LYS A 73 -11.68 -2.08 -16.76
C LYS A 73 -12.94 -1.82 -15.94
#